data_AF-A0A7X4YA13-F1
#
_entry.id   AF-A0A7X4YA13-F1
#
_cell.length_a   1.000
_cell.length_b   1.000
_cell.length_c   1.000
_cell.angle_alpha   90.00
_cell.angle_beta   90.00
_cell.angle_gamma   90.00
#
_symmetry.space_group_name_H-M   'P 1'
#
loop_
_entity.id
_entity.type
_entity.pdbx_description
1 polymer ?
#
loop_
_entity_poly.entity_id
_entity_poly.type
_entity_poly.pdbx_seq_one_letter_code
_entity_poly.pdbx_strand_id
1 'polypeptide(L)'
;MEGEVKSGRPRWLAGLVCVVVALSMGCSRPWKREDIRTWEGCCEGADACLALLQQLHGPDTGEKWLPPEQACASWKLGRVGEDVVPRLISLLRHSDRRVRGGAAQALAKMEEKAAGAMPALIEAYEREPGGLALHALSSLDDERAAPAIVRHLLESPTSALEHLGPTLAPVLVEVLENPESSWEALVLVRRVLARRPSMYTETFVPRLRTLLARELGEPTLRRPPGTSCPSAPAPSCEAVFDGCTPRAAYVASALAAYERRGAKAAPEVLQALQRADVRLTPVALQALVAFGSPAAVPEVLQQLAVPECRARALASLVSLGDVARPAATEPLLRLLATGEEGWVRARAAEALGGVGGAAALDALRQAVYASHSEVQAAAVGALGSYAFRTHAEELVPLFQQVVAKHASPVARSHARLALEGLSGQEVQPAESIDCARISPRRAGGWTLREGHTSLQLHWDKPKAPPLGSPCAAVPGGDSASVLEAMGEACLVGWDDGEFGGTLEVHEAGRVTVLEEPHANPLHVVRMHGAPVVVDGLAHMFGGAGSLVRVEASEGRWRATPWVTLPGAPMAYALDETGDLVVGTTDQRLDAVVCGRAGTFAPAHVVRVTRDGRLAPVEPDGRP
;
A
#
# COMPACT_ATOMS: atom_id res chain seq x y z
N MET A 1 -11.34 12.36 45.97
CA MET A 1 -11.77 11.00 46.37
C MET A 1 -10.66 10.06 45.97
N GLU A 2 -10.01 9.44 46.94
CA GLU A 2 -9.07 8.35 46.70
C GLU A 2 -9.85 7.08 46.34
N GLY A 3 -9.26 6.23 45.50
CA GLY A 3 -9.89 4.99 45.04
C GLY A 3 -8.93 4.17 44.19
N GLU A 4 -8.23 3.22 44.83
CA GLU A 4 -7.38 2.26 44.12
C GLU A 4 -8.21 1.36 43.20
N VAL A 5 -7.90 1.32 41.91
CA VAL A 5 -8.45 0.32 40.98
C VAL A 5 -7.51 -0.89 40.94
N LYS A 6 -7.76 -1.87 41.81
CA LYS A 6 -7.12 -3.19 41.75
C LYS A 6 -7.78 -4.09 40.70
N SER A 7 -7.39 -3.95 39.43
CA SER A 7 -7.40 -5.07 38.46
C SER A 7 -6.56 -4.73 37.23
N GLY A 8 -5.58 -5.58 36.92
CA GLY A 8 -4.62 -5.33 35.84
C GLY A 8 -5.13 -5.74 34.46
N ARG A 9 -5.73 -4.81 33.72
CA ARG A 9 -5.77 -4.81 32.24
C ARG A 9 -5.72 -3.36 31.73
N PRO A 10 -4.73 -2.95 30.91
CA PRO A 10 -4.69 -1.59 30.38
C PRO A 10 -5.80 -1.39 29.33
N ARG A 11 -6.79 -0.54 29.65
CA ARG A 11 -7.88 -0.16 28.74
C ARG A 11 -7.54 1.11 27.96
N TRP A 12 -6.77 1.00 26.88
CA TRP A 12 -6.64 2.06 25.85
C TRP A 12 -6.50 1.45 24.45
N LEU A 13 -6.98 2.19 23.44
CA LEU A 13 -6.88 1.91 21.99
C LEU A 13 -7.73 0.76 21.41
N ALA A 14 -9.06 0.90 21.50
CA ALA A 14 -10.03 0.29 20.58
C ALA A 14 -11.18 1.25 20.22
N GLY A 15 -10.88 2.56 20.16
CA GLY A 15 -11.88 3.64 20.27
C GLY A 15 -12.25 4.41 19.01
N LEU A 16 -11.51 4.30 17.89
CA LEU A 16 -11.75 5.13 16.69
C LEU A 16 -11.89 4.37 15.36
N VAL A 17 -11.71 3.05 15.33
CA VAL A 17 -11.88 2.23 14.10
C VAL A 17 -13.16 1.38 14.14
N CYS A 18 -13.73 1.12 15.32
CA CYS A 18 -14.93 0.29 15.45
C CYS A 18 -16.25 0.98 15.06
N VAL A 19 -16.28 2.31 14.88
CA VAL A 19 -17.53 3.04 14.57
C VAL A 19 -17.98 2.84 13.11
N VAL A 20 -17.05 2.57 12.18
CA VAL A 20 -17.38 2.34 10.75
C VAL A 20 -17.88 0.91 10.48
N VAL A 21 -17.46 -0.08 11.28
CA VAL A 21 -17.84 -1.50 11.07
C VAL A 21 -19.09 -1.89 11.87
N ALA A 22 -19.27 -1.34 13.08
CA ALA A 22 -20.36 -1.76 13.99
C ALA A 22 -21.77 -1.21 13.63
N LEU A 23 -21.90 -0.25 12.71
CA LEU A 23 -23.18 0.31 12.28
C LEU A 23 -23.79 -0.37 11.04
N SER A 24 -23.23 -1.51 10.61
CA SER A 24 -23.73 -2.28 9.46
C SER A 24 -24.85 -3.28 9.78
N MET A 25 -25.27 -3.41 11.05
CA MET A 25 -26.33 -4.33 11.49
C MET A 25 -27.45 -3.62 12.25
N GLY A 26 -28.38 -2.99 11.53
CA GLY A 26 -29.53 -2.31 12.12
C GLY A 26 -30.69 -2.01 11.16
N CYS A 27 -31.73 -2.87 11.21
CA CYS A 27 -33.10 -2.64 10.70
C CYS A 27 -33.35 -2.61 9.17
N SER A 28 -34.53 -3.06 8.74
CA SER A 28 -34.80 -3.50 7.36
C SER A 28 -36.29 -3.51 6.97
N ARG A 29 -36.60 -3.33 5.66
CA ARG A 29 -37.81 -3.77 4.90
C ARG A 29 -37.83 -3.13 3.48
N PRO A 30 -38.46 -3.72 2.45
CA PRO A 30 -38.48 -5.14 2.08
C PRO A 30 -38.15 -5.36 0.57
N TRP A 31 -37.17 -6.20 0.27
CA TRP A 31 -37.12 -7.03 -0.95
C TRP A 31 -37.19 -8.50 -0.50
N LYS A 32 -37.67 -9.42 -1.36
CA LYS A 32 -37.76 -10.85 -0.97
C LYS A 32 -36.38 -11.45 -0.74
N ARG A 33 -36.30 -12.37 0.23
CA ARG A 33 -35.14 -12.54 1.12
C ARG A 33 -34.18 -13.68 0.74
N GLU A 34 -34.52 -14.47 -0.27
CA GLU A 34 -34.06 -15.86 -0.35
C GLU A 34 -32.81 -16.12 -1.23
N ASP A 35 -32.57 -15.37 -2.31
CA ASP A 35 -31.75 -15.94 -3.40
C ASP A 35 -30.23 -15.68 -3.40
N ILE A 36 -29.68 -14.55 -2.90
CA ILE A 36 -28.25 -14.22 -3.21
C ILE A 36 -27.41 -13.54 -2.10
N ARG A 37 -27.94 -13.13 -0.93
CA ARG A 37 -27.13 -12.32 0.04
C ARG A 37 -27.23 -12.64 1.53
N THR A 38 -27.81 -13.77 1.91
CA THR A 38 -27.42 -14.41 3.17
C THR A 38 -27.05 -15.85 2.88
N TRP A 39 -25.95 -16.31 3.48
CA TRP A 39 -25.53 -17.72 3.42
C TRP A 39 -26.40 -18.57 4.37
N GLU A 40 -27.66 -18.15 4.57
CA GLU A 40 -28.69 -18.74 5.43
C GLU A 40 -29.46 -19.88 4.75
N GLY A 41 -29.51 -19.93 3.41
CA GLY A 41 -30.32 -20.91 2.67
C GLY A 41 -29.65 -22.26 2.35
N CYS A 42 -28.32 -22.38 2.40
CA CYS A 42 -27.63 -23.54 1.81
C CYS A 42 -27.79 -24.86 2.59
N CYS A 43 -27.97 -24.82 3.92
CA CYS A 43 -28.13 -26.01 4.75
C CYS A 43 -28.72 -25.62 6.12
N GLU A 44 -29.67 -26.40 6.65
CA GLU A 44 -30.30 -26.14 7.95
C GLU A 44 -29.73 -27.04 9.06
N GLY A 45 -29.20 -26.43 10.12
CA GLY A 45 -28.55 -27.15 11.22
C GLY A 45 -27.16 -27.69 10.89
N ALA A 46 -26.43 -28.11 11.94
CA ALA A 46 -25.05 -28.60 11.81
C ALA A 46 -24.96 -29.87 10.95
N ASP A 47 -25.93 -30.78 11.06
CA ASP A 47 -25.95 -32.04 10.31
C ASP A 47 -26.07 -31.84 8.80
N ALA A 48 -27.01 -31.02 8.33
CA ALA A 48 -27.18 -30.76 6.90
C ALA A 48 -25.95 -30.03 6.34
N CYS A 49 -25.34 -29.12 7.11
CA CYS A 49 -24.12 -28.43 6.67
C CYS A 49 -22.91 -29.36 6.62
N LEU A 50 -22.73 -30.26 7.58
CA LEU A 50 -21.66 -31.27 7.53
C LEU A 50 -21.87 -32.28 6.39
N ALA A 51 -23.13 -32.61 6.06
CA ALA A 51 -23.44 -33.43 4.88
C ALA A 51 -23.11 -32.68 3.58
N LEU A 52 -23.51 -31.42 3.45
CA LEU A 52 -23.21 -30.59 2.27
C LEU A 52 -21.71 -30.37 2.08
N LEU A 53 -20.95 -30.21 3.17
CA LEU A 53 -19.49 -30.08 3.15
C LEU A 53 -18.78 -31.32 2.55
N GLN A 54 -19.40 -32.49 2.66
CA GLN A 54 -18.90 -33.76 2.10
C GLN A 54 -19.42 -34.04 0.69
N GLN A 55 -20.36 -33.25 0.16
CA GLN A 55 -20.83 -33.41 -1.22
C GLN A 55 -19.79 -32.82 -2.19
N LEU A 56 -19.45 -33.60 -3.21
CA LEU A 56 -18.39 -33.28 -4.17
C LEU A 56 -18.99 -32.98 -5.55
N HIS A 57 -19.11 -31.69 -5.86
CA HIS A 57 -19.59 -31.22 -7.16
C HIS A 57 -18.47 -30.47 -7.92
N GLY A 58 -18.48 -30.60 -9.25
CA GLY A 58 -17.54 -29.90 -10.12
C GLY A 58 -16.09 -30.44 -10.14
N PRO A 59 -15.25 -29.87 -11.03
CA PRO A 59 -13.84 -30.24 -11.14
C PRO A 59 -13.04 -29.82 -9.89
N ASP A 60 -11.96 -30.53 -9.60
CA ASP A 60 -11.08 -30.23 -8.47
C ASP A 60 -10.18 -29.03 -8.79
N THR A 61 -10.36 -27.95 -8.03
CA THR A 61 -9.63 -26.67 -8.13
C THR A 61 -8.35 -26.62 -7.31
N GLY A 62 -8.00 -27.69 -6.58
CA GLY A 62 -6.80 -27.74 -5.75
C GLY A 62 -6.89 -26.91 -4.47
N GLU A 63 -8.05 -26.95 -3.78
CA GLU A 63 -8.38 -26.20 -2.55
C GLU A 63 -8.31 -24.65 -2.62
N LYS A 64 -7.66 -24.05 -3.64
CA LYS A 64 -7.47 -22.59 -3.76
C LYS A 64 -8.77 -21.80 -3.63
N TRP A 65 -9.89 -22.38 -4.10
CA TRP A 65 -11.24 -21.92 -3.82
C TRP A 65 -12.14 -23.13 -3.58
N LEU A 66 -12.87 -23.12 -2.47
CA LEU A 66 -13.97 -24.07 -2.24
C LEU A 66 -15.12 -23.78 -3.22
N PRO A 67 -15.83 -24.81 -3.70
CA PRO A 67 -17.13 -24.64 -4.37
C PRO A 67 -18.07 -23.76 -3.54
N PRO A 68 -18.94 -22.93 -4.15
CA PRO A 68 -19.83 -22.01 -3.43
C PRO A 68 -20.67 -22.70 -2.34
N GLU A 69 -21.11 -23.94 -2.58
CA GLU A 69 -21.91 -24.75 -1.68
C GLU A 69 -21.10 -25.20 -0.45
N GLN A 70 -19.86 -25.66 -0.66
CA GLN A 70 -18.95 -26.09 0.42
C GLN A 70 -18.45 -24.89 1.23
N ALA A 71 -18.15 -23.77 0.57
CA ALA A 71 -17.86 -22.51 1.25
C ALA A 71 -19.05 -22.10 2.13
N CYS A 72 -20.28 -22.22 1.63
CA CYS A 72 -21.49 -21.89 2.38
C CYS A 72 -21.69 -22.78 3.61
N ALA A 73 -21.52 -24.09 3.47
CA ALA A 73 -21.49 -25.02 4.59
C ALA A 73 -20.41 -24.64 5.62
N SER A 74 -19.18 -24.37 5.17
CA SER A 74 -18.04 -24.00 6.03
C SER A 74 -18.31 -22.72 6.83
N TRP A 75 -18.85 -21.69 6.18
CA TRP A 75 -19.21 -20.42 6.81
C TRP A 75 -20.31 -20.55 7.86
N LYS A 76 -21.34 -21.37 7.58
CA LYS A 76 -22.39 -21.66 8.55
C LYS A 76 -21.83 -22.41 9.75
N LEU A 77 -21.09 -23.49 9.51
CA LEU A 77 -20.48 -24.32 10.55
C LEU A 77 -19.54 -23.50 11.45
N GLY A 78 -18.78 -22.57 10.87
CA GLY A 78 -17.94 -21.63 11.62
C GLY A 78 -18.69 -20.70 12.58
N ARG A 79 -20.02 -20.53 12.41
CA ARG A 79 -20.89 -19.73 13.28
C ARG A 79 -21.76 -20.57 14.22
N VAL A 80 -21.68 -21.90 14.13
CA VAL A 80 -22.29 -22.83 15.10
C VAL A 80 -21.42 -22.86 16.38
N GLY A 81 -21.98 -23.35 17.49
CA GLY A 81 -21.24 -23.55 18.74
C GLY A 81 -20.15 -24.64 18.66
N GLU A 82 -19.38 -24.77 19.74
CA GLU A 82 -18.26 -25.71 19.89
C GLU A 82 -18.64 -27.18 19.66
N ASP A 83 -19.93 -27.54 19.83
CA ASP A 83 -20.47 -28.90 19.66
C ASP A 83 -20.11 -29.57 18.32
N VAL A 84 -19.83 -28.78 17.28
CA VAL A 84 -19.49 -29.27 15.94
C VAL A 84 -17.99 -29.54 15.73
N VAL A 85 -17.12 -29.01 16.60
CA VAL A 85 -15.65 -29.12 16.49
C VAL A 85 -15.16 -30.58 16.39
N PRO A 86 -15.63 -31.55 17.21
CA PRO A 86 -15.19 -32.95 17.09
C PRO A 86 -15.51 -33.58 15.73
N ARG A 87 -16.61 -33.15 15.09
CA ARG A 87 -17.03 -33.64 13.78
C ARG A 87 -16.20 -33.00 12.66
N LEU A 88 -15.89 -31.71 12.77
CA LEU A 88 -14.94 -31.04 11.87
C LEU A 88 -13.53 -31.64 11.95
N ILE A 89 -13.05 -31.95 13.16
CA ILE A 89 -11.77 -32.67 13.38
C ILE A 89 -11.75 -34.00 12.63
N SER A 90 -12.86 -34.75 12.60
CA SER A 90 -12.94 -35.99 11.82
C SER A 90 -12.85 -35.75 10.30
N LEU A 91 -13.39 -34.63 9.81
CA LEU A 91 -13.35 -34.28 8.38
C LEU A 91 -11.98 -33.76 7.91
N LEU A 92 -11.14 -33.25 8.81
CA LEU A 92 -9.74 -32.93 8.50
C LEU A 92 -8.92 -34.15 8.05
N ARG A 93 -9.36 -35.37 8.38
CA ARG A 93 -8.74 -36.64 7.94
C ARG A 93 -9.42 -37.25 6.70
N HIS A 94 -10.36 -36.55 6.07
CA HIS A 94 -11.07 -37.06 4.90
C HIS A 94 -10.13 -37.28 3.70
N SER A 95 -10.46 -38.22 2.81
CA SER A 95 -9.64 -38.59 1.65
C SER A 95 -9.61 -37.51 0.56
N ASP A 96 -10.78 -36.99 0.16
CA ASP A 96 -10.88 -35.82 -0.72
C ASP A 96 -10.44 -34.55 0.02
N ARG A 97 -9.56 -33.79 -0.63
CA ARG A 97 -8.96 -32.57 -0.08
C ARG A 97 -9.96 -31.45 0.15
N ARG A 98 -10.92 -31.23 -0.76
CA ARG A 98 -11.91 -30.14 -0.64
C ARG A 98 -12.73 -30.25 0.66
N VAL A 99 -13.00 -31.47 1.12
CA VAL A 99 -13.66 -31.72 2.42
C VAL A 99 -12.76 -31.35 3.61
N ARG A 100 -11.44 -31.65 3.54
CA ARG A 100 -10.46 -31.20 4.54
C ARG A 100 -10.37 -29.68 4.57
N GLY A 101 -10.19 -29.05 3.42
CA GLY A 101 -10.09 -27.60 3.29
C GLY A 101 -11.36 -26.87 3.73
N GLY A 102 -12.54 -27.45 3.46
CA GLY A 102 -13.82 -26.98 3.97
C GLY A 102 -13.93 -27.08 5.50
N ALA A 103 -13.52 -28.21 6.08
CA ALA A 103 -13.48 -28.38 7.53
C ALA A 103 -12.48 -27.41 8.20
N ALA A 104 -11.31 -27.19 7.59
CA ALA A 104 -10.33 -26.20 8.04
C ALA A 104 -10.90 -24.78 7.97
N GLN A 105 -11.55 -24.38 6.87
CA GLN A 105 -12.18 -23.06 6.75
C GLN A 105 -13.32 -22.87 7.76
N ALA A 106 -14.09 -23.92 8.07
CA ALA A 106 -15.09 -23.86 9.13
C ALA A 106 -14.44 -23.57 10.49
N LEU A 107 -13.42 -24.35 10.87
CA LEU A 107 -12.67 -24.18 12.13
C LEU A 107 -12.01 -22.80 12.23
N ALA A 108 -11.41 -22.30 11.14
CA ALA A 108 -10.82 -20.96 11.08
C ALA A 108 -11.81 -19.85 11.49
N LYS A 109 -13.08 -20.00 11.10
CA LYS A 109 -14.17 -19.04 11.40
C LYS A 109 -14.75 -19.17 12.81
N MET A 110 -14.40 -20.23 13.55
CA MET A 110 -14.85 -20.42 14.94
C MET A 110 -13.97 -19.68 15.95
N GLU A 111 -12.80 -19.19 15.53
CA GLU A 111 -11.83 -18.48 16.38
C GLU A 111 -11.44 -19.34 17.62
N GLU A 112 -11.33 -18.75 18.81
CA GLU A 112 -10.88 -19.44 20.06
C GLU A 112 -11.63 -20.76 20.33
N LYS A 113 -12.90 -20.87 19.91
CA LYS A 113 -13.74 -22.08 20.06
C LYS A 113 -13.15 -23.33 19.38
N ALA A 114 -12.33 -23.15 18.35
CA ALA A 114 -11.67 -24.22 17.62
C ALA A 114 -10.24 -24.52 18.12
N ALA A 115 -9.76 -23.91 19.22
CA ALA A 115 -8.42 -24.16 19.75
C ALA A 115 -8.14 -25.64 20.08
N GLY A 116 -9.17 -26.44 20.36
CA GLY A 116 -9.06 -27.89 20.53
C GLY A 116 -8.73 -28.67 19.25
N ALA A 117 -8.97 -28.11 18.07
CA ALA A 117 -8.70 -28.74 16.78
C ALA A 117 -7.24 -28.60 16.30
N MET A 118 -6.43 -27.79 16.99
CA MET A 118 -5.06 -27.44 16.60
C MET A 118 -4.17 -28.66 16.22
N PRO A 119 -4.12 -29.77 16.98
CA PRO A 119 -3.31 -30.93 16.58
C PRO A 119 -3.77 -31.57 15.26
N ALA A 120 -5.08 -31.60 14.99
CA ALA A 120 -5.64 -32.16 13.76
C ALA A 120 -5.47 -31.22 12.55
N LEU A 121 -5.43 -29.90 12.79
CA LEU A 121 -5.08 -28.91 11.76
C LEU A 121 -3.60 -28.99 11.36
N ILE A 122 -2.70 -29.25 12.32
CA ILE A 122 -1.28 -29.51 12.05
C ILE A 122 -1.12 -30.80 11.23
N GLU A 123 -1.79 -31.89 11.63
CA GLU A 123 -1.78 -33.15 10.85
C GLU A 123 -2.33 -32.97 9.42
N ALA A 124 -3.40 -32.18 9.26
CA ALA A 124 -3.97 -31.86 7.94
C ALA A 124 -3.01 -31.01 7.10
N TYR A 125 -2.31 -30.05 7.72
CA TYR A 125 -1.27 -29.24 7.08
C TYR A 125 -0.07 -30.10 6.64
N GLU A 126 0.44 -30.99 7.50
CA GLU A 126 1.55 -31.90 7.15
C GLU A 126 1.21 -32.80 5.96
N ARG A 127 -0.07 -33.14 5.79
CA ARG A 127 -0.58 -33.93 4.65
C ARG A 127 -0.68 -33.13 3.35
N GLU A 128 -1.03 -31.84 3.41
CA GLU A 128 -1.14 -30.96 2.24
C GLU A 128 -0.79 -29.50 2.61
N PRO A 129 0.52 -29.13 2.61
CA PRO A 129 0.98 -27.83 3.11
C PRO A 129 0.40 -26.60 2.41
N GLY A 130 -0.05 -26.73 1.16
CA GLY A 130 -0.67 -25.66 0.38
C GLY A 130 -2.20 -25.54 0.54
N GLY A 131 -2.82 -26.38 1.38
CA GLY A 131 -4.26 -26.40 1.60
C GLY A 131 -4.77 -25.34 2.59
N LEU A 132 -6.09 -25.28 2.76
CA LEU A 132 -6.76 -24.33 3.67
C LEU A 132 -6.49 -24.60 5.16
N ALA A 133 -5.86 -25.73 5.49
CA ALA A 133 -5.33 -26.01 6.83
C ALA A 133 -4.36 -24.91 7.30
N LEU A 134 -3.46 -24.42 6.42
CA LEU A 134 -2.55 -23.32 6.76
C LEU A 134 -3.31 -22.05 7.12
N HIS A 135 -4.35 -21.70 6.36
CA HIS A 135 -5.17 -20.53 6.64
C HIS A 135 -5.88 -20.64 7.99
N ALA A 136 -6.34 -21.85 8.37
CA ALA A 136 -6.91 -22.09 9.69
C ALA A 136 -5.87 -21.98 10.81
N LEU A 137 -4.68 -22.54 10.64
CA LEU A 137 -3.56 -22.38 11.59
C LEU A 137 -3.22 -20.90 11.81
N SER A 138 -3.09 -20.11 10.74
CA SER A 138 -2.83 -18.67 10.81
C SER A 138 -3.96 -17.88 11.47
N SER A 139 -5.23 -18.26 11.23
CA SER A 139 -6.41 -17.54 11.74
C SER A 139 -6.70 -17.82 13.21
N LEU A 140 -6.33 -19.00 13.71
CA LEU A 140 -6.50 -19.37 15.11
C LEU A 140 -5.40 -18.81 16.02
N ASP A 141 -4.29 -18.35 15.45
CA ASP A 141 -3.20 -17.66 16.14
C ASP A 141 -2.70 -18.38 17.41
N ASP A 142 -2.38 -19.67 17.27
CA ASP A 142 -1.94 -20.53 18.37
C ASP A 142 -0.45 -20.86 18.24
N GLU A 143 0.32 -20.70 19.33
CA GLU A 143 1.77 -20.97 19.38
C GLU A 143 2.14 -22.37 18.87
N ARG A 144 1.27 -23.38 19.05
CA ARG A 144 1.49 -24.75 18.58
C ARG A 144 1.60 -24.86 17.06
N ALA A 145 1.05 -23.89 16.31
CA ALA A 145 1.19 -23.82 14.87
C ALA A 145 2.55 -23.25 14.41
N ALA A 146 3.32 -22.58 15.27
CA ALA A 146 4.54 -21.87 14.89
C ALA A 146 5.54 -22.71 14.06
N PRO A 147 5.86 -23.98 14.41
CA PRO A 147 6.76 -24.81 13.60
C PRO A 147 6.23 -25.09 12.20
N ALA A 148 4.91 -25.26 12.05
CA ALA A 148 4.26 -25.44 10.74
C ALA A 148 4.33 -24.17 9.90
N ILE A 149 4.10 -23.00 10.51
CA ILE A 149 4.22 -21.69 9.85
C ILE A 149 5.67 -21.40 9.43
N VAL A 150 6.66 -21.62 10.31
CA VAL A 150 8.11 -21.49 9.99
C VAL A 150 8.47 -22.39 8.81
N ARG A 151 8.06 -23.65 8.84
CA ARG A 151 8.36 -24.59 7.76
C ARG A 151 7.69 -24.17 6.45
N HIS A 152 6.43 -23.73 6.50
CA HIS A 152 5.74 -23.22 5.33
C HIS A 152 6.45 -22.01 4.72
N LEU A 153 6.86 -21.05 5.55
CA LEU A 153 7.61 -19.85 5.14
C LEU A 153 8.88 -20.17 4.33
N LEU A 154 9.54 -21.28 4.63
CA LEU A 154 10.75 -21.74 3.94
C LEU A 154 10.45 -22.56 2.67
N GLU A 155 9.28 -23.21 2.58
CA GLU A 155 8.88 -24.08 1.46
C GLU A 155 7.97 -23.38 0.43
N SER A 156 7.14 -22.40 0.83
CA SER A 156 6.27 -21.63 -0.07
C SER A 156 5.79 -20.29 0.53
N PRO A 157 6.06 -19.14 -0.12
CA PRO A 157 5.60 -17.82 0.37
C PRO A 157 4.11 -17.56 0.05
N THR A 158 3.22 -17.64 1.04
CA THR A 158 1.77 -17.49 0.87
C THR A 158 1.14 -16.25 1.53
N SER A 159 0.02 -15.77 0.97
CA SER A 159 -0.73 -14.60 1.50
C SER A 159 -1.44 -14.85 2.84
N ALA A 160 -1.52 -16.10 3.30
CA ALA A 160 -1.99 -16.45 4.64
C ALA A 160 -1.16 -15.77 5.75
N LEU A 161 0.10 -15.43 5.45
CA LEU A 161 1.05 -14.84 6.38
C LEU A 161 0.79 -13.34 6.66
N GLU A 162 0.08 -12.64 5.77
CA GLU A 162 -0.39 -11.26 6.01
C GLU A 162 -1.44 -11.21 7.15
N HIS A 163 -1.98 -12.36 7.54
CA HIS A 163 -3.10 -12.51 8.49
C HIS A 163 -2.69 -13.16 9.83
N LEU A 164 -1.40 -13.31 10.12
CA LEU A 164 -0.93 -13.80 11.43
C LEU A 164 -1.35 -12.86 12.56
N GLY A 165 -1.89 -13.43 13.63
CA GLY A 165 -2.24 -12.71 14.85
C GLY A 165 -1.03 -12.47 15.77
N PRO A 166 -1.27 -11.91 16.97
CA PRO A 166 -0.21 -11.51 17.91
C PRO A 166 0.68 -12.64 18.43
N THR A 167 0.16 -13.87 18.49
CA THR A 167 0.86 -15.03 19.03
C THR A 167 1.84 -15.62 18.02
N LEU A 168 1.45 -15.67 16.74
CA LEU A 168 2.27 -16.19 15.65
C LEU A 168 3.14 -15.12 14.97
N ALA A 169 2.82 -13.83 15.07
CA ALA A 169 3.63 -12.77 14.46
C ALA A 169 5.14 -12.83 14.81
N PRO A 170 5.59 -13.22 16.03
CA PRO A 170 7.02 -13.37 16.35
C PRO A 170 7.79 -14.33 15.42
N VAL A 171 7.13 -15.31 14.81
CA VAL A 171 7.70 -16.23 13.81
C VAL A 171 8.32 -15.48 12.63
N LEU A 172 7.73 -14.34 12.24
CA LEU A 172 8.29 -13.50 11.18
C LEU A 172 9.68 -12.97 11.56
N VAL A 173 9.89 -12.59 12.82
CA VAL A 173 11.20 -12.15 13.31
C VAL A 173 12.16 -13.33 13.43
N GLU A 174 11.68 -14.52 13.78
CA GLU A 174 12.51 -15.73 13.84
C GLU A 174 13.07 -16.14 12.46
N VAL A 175 12.31 -15.96 11.37
CA VAL A 175 12.83 -16.14 10.01
C VAL A 175 13.93 -15.13 9.68
N LEU A 176 13.83 -13.88 10.15
CA LEU A 176 14.93 -12.92 10.00
C LEU A 176 16.15 -13.28 10.88
N GLU A 177 15.93 -13.82 12.07
CA GLU A 177 17.01 -14.17 13.02
C GLU A 177 17.78 -15.45 12.61
N ASN A 178 17.10 -16.39 11.94
CA ASN A 178 17.63 -17.68 11.50
C ASN A 178 18.71 -17.55 10.42
N PRO A 179 19.92 -18.12 10.61
CA PRO A 179 21.00 -18.06 9.63
C PRO A 179 20.70 -18.80 8.31
N GLU A 180 19.88 -19.86 8.35
CA GLU A 180 19.61 -20.74 7.20
C GLU A 180 18.39 -20.31 6.35
N SER A 181 17.72 -19.20 6.70
CA SER A 181 16.58 -18.71 5.93
C SER A 181 16.96 -18.37 4.49
N SER A 182 16.16 -18.85 3.55
CA SER A 182 16.29 -18.55 2.12
C SER A 182 16.03 -17.07 1.84
N TRP A 183 16.59 -16.55 0.75
CA TRP A 183 16.43 -15.13 0.42
C TRP A 183 14.99 -14.80 0.00
N GLU A 184 14.26 -15.77 -0.57
CA GLU A 184 12.83 -15.72 -0.87
C GLU A 184 11.99 -15.51 0.40
N ALA A 185 12.30 -16.26 1.46
CA ALA A 185 11.62 -16.14 2.74
C ALA A 185 11.90 -14.78 3.39
N LEU A 186 13.14 -14.28 3.32
CA LEU A 186 13.51 -12.95 3.81
C LEU A 186 12.80 -11.81 3.02
N VAL A 187 12.65 -11.95 1.70
CA VAL A 187 11.88 -11.01 0.84
C VAL A 187 10.42 -10.94 1.29
N LEU A 188 9.78 -12.10 1.50
CA LEU A 188 8.39 -12.15 1.93
C LEU A 188 8.22 -11.55 3.33
N VAL A 189 9.05 -11.97 4.28
CA VAL A 189 8.96 -11.54 5.68
C VAL A 189 9.22 -10.04 5.82
N ARG A 190 10.17 -9.47 5.07
CA ARG A 190 10.34 -8.01 4.92
C ARG A 190 8.99 -7.36 4.58
N ARG A 191 8.31 -7.83 3.53
CA ARG A 191 7.03 -7.26 3.07
C ARG A 191 5.93 -7.39 4.13
N VAL A 192 5.76 -8.56 4.74
CA VAL A 192 4.71 -8.79 5.76
C VAL A 192 4.92 -7.89 6.97
N LEU A 193 6.16 -7.74 7.44
CA LEU A 193 6.50 -6.82 8.52
C LEU A 193 6.28 -5.35 8.11
N ALA A 194 6.60 -5.00 6.85
CA ALA A 194 6.44 -3.64 6.35
C ALA A 194 4.97 -3.18 6.25
N ARG A 195 4.03 -4.09 6.01
CA ARG A 195 2.58 -3.80 5.95
C ARG A 195 1.86 -3.86 7.30
N ARG A 196 2.54 -4.27 8.38
CA ARG A 196 1.97 -4.41 9.74
C ARG A 196 2.73 -3.64 10.85
N PRO A 197 3.31 -2.45 10.60
CA PRO A 197 4.22 -1.82 11.57
C PRO A 197 3.52 -1.36 12.86
N SER A 198 2.22 -1.13 12.81
CA SER A 198 1.42 -0.64 13.93
C SER A 198 1.16 -1.68 15.02
N MET A 199 1.11 -2.98 14.69
CA MET A 199 0.62 -4.01 15.62
C MET A 199 1.68 -4.57 16.58
N TYR A 200 2.98 -4.51 16.26
CA TYR A 200 4.04 -5.17 17.05
C TYR A 200 5.24 -4.30 17.40
N THR A 201 5.12 -2.97 17.30
CA THR A 201 6.28 -2.07 17.33
C THR A 201 7.17 -2.23 18.56
N GLU A 202 6.59 -2.25 19.77
CA GLU A 202 7.37 -2.32 21.01
C GLU A 202 8.04 -3.68 21.23
N THR A 203 7.53 -4.75 20.62
CA THR A 203 8.12 -6.11 20.70
C THR A 203 9.18 -6.31 19.63
N PHE A 204 8.94 -5.86 18.39
CA PHE A 204 9.80 -6.18 17.25
C PHE A 204 10.96 -5.21 17.07
N VAL A 205 10.78 -3.90 17.28
CA VAL A 205 11.89 -2.93 17.11
C VAL A 205 13.10 -3.28 17.99
N PRO A 206 12.98 -3.67 19.27
CA PRO A 206 14.12 -4.10 20.07
C PRO A 206 14.82 -5.37 19.55
N ARG A 207 14.06 -6.41 19.11
CA ARG A 207 14.65 -7.63 18.51
C ARG A 207 15.35 -7.32 17.20
N LEU A 208 14.68 -6.64 16.28
CA LEU A 208 15.23 -6.25 14.97
C LEU A 208 16.46 -5.35 15.11
N ARG A 209 16.47 -4.40 16.05
CA ARG A 209 17.64 -3.57 16.36
C ARG A 209 18.81 -4.42 16.86
N THR A 210 18.55 -5.35 17.78
CA THR A 210 19.58 -6.26 18.33
C THR A 210 20.15 -7.18 17.24
N LEU A 211 19.28 -7.70 16.37
CA LEU A 211 19.66 -8.47 15.20
C LEU A 211 20.51 -7.64 14.22
N LEU A 212 20.11 -6.40 13.92
CA LEU A 212 20.88 -5.51 13.05
C LEU A 212 22.28 -5.24 13.62
N ALA A 213 22.39 -4.89 14.91
CA ALA A 213 23.67 -4.70 15.58
C ALA A 213 24.57 -5.94 15.48
N ARG A 214 24.00 -7.14 15.66
CA ARG A 214 24.71 -8.43 15.50
C ARG A 214 25.24 -8.60 14.08
N GLU A 215 24.40 -8.47 13.06
CA GLU A 215 24.79 -8.68 11.66
C GLU A 215 25.80 -7.63 11.16
N LEU A 216 25.81 -6.42 11.74
CA LEU A 216 26.76 -5.36 11.42
C LEU A 216 28.11 -5.50 12.13
N GLY A 217 28.12 -6.14 13.32
CA GLY A 217 29.34 -6.47 14.07
C GLY A 217 30.18 -7.58 13.45
N GLU A 218 29.62 -8.35 12.52
CA GLU A 218 30.33 -9.37 11.76
C GLU A 218 31.32 -8.74 10.75
N PRO A 219 32.56 -9.28 10.62
CA PRO A 219 33.58 -8.73 9.73
C PRO A 219 33.14 -8.76 8.26
N THR A 220 32.38 -9.79 7.88
CA THR A 220 31.73 -9.94 6.58
C THR A 220 30.22 -9.94 6.77
N LEU A 221 29.51 -9.13 5.97
CA LEU A 221 28.05 -9.11 6.01
C LEU A 221 27.51 -10.47 5.56
N ARG A 222 26.74 -11.12 6.42
CA ARG A 222 26.15 -12.43 6.13
C ARG A 222 25.07 -12.29 5.06
N ARG A 223 25.21 -13.06 3.98
CA ARG A 223 24.19 -13.24 2.93
C ARG A 223 23.46 -14.58 3.14
N PRO A 224 22.27 -14.77 2.55
CA PRO A 224 21.54 -16.04 2.61
C PRO A 224 22.35 -17.24 2.06
N PRO A 225 22.07 -18.47 2.50
CA PRO A 225 22.78 -19.66 2.03
C PRO A 225 22.47 -19.98 0.55
N GLY A 226 23.37 -20.73 -0.10
CA GLY A 226 23.19 -21.22 -1.47
C GLY A 226 23.43 -20.19 -2.60
N THR A 227 23.73 -18.93 -2.27
CA THR A 227 23.86 -17.85 -3.25
C THR A 227 25.31 -17.60 -3.65
N SER A 228 25.62 -17.62 -4.94
CA SER A 228 26.90 -17.12 -5.47
C SER A 228 26.68 -15.72 -6.05
N CYS A 229 27.43 -14.74 -5.53
CA CYS A 229 27.28 -13.35 -5.95
C CYS A 229 28.36 -12.93 -6.94
N PRO A 230 27.99 -12.34 -8.09
CA PRO A 230 28.96 -11.77 -9.01
C PRO A 230 29.68 -10.57 -8.39
N SER A 231 30.69 -10.05 -9.10
CA SER A 231 31.35 -8.78 -8.76
C SER A 231 30.32 -7.69 -8.46
N ALA A 232 30.59 -6.89 -7.42
CA ALA A 232 29.64 -5.91 -6.89
C ALA A 232 29.00 -5.07 -8.02
N PRO A 233 27.65 -5.00 -8.10
CA PRO A 233 26.99 -4.14 -9.07
C PRO A 233 27.37 -2.68 -8.84
N ALA A 234 27.24 -1.87 -9.89
CA ALA A 234 27.44 -0.43 -9.79
C ALA A 234 26.57 0.16 -8.66
N PRO A 235 27.07 1.15 -7.88
CA PRO A 235 26.26 1.83 -6.87
C PRO A 235 24.95 2.33 -7.47
N SER A 236 23.86 2.00 -6.81
CA SER A 236 22.48 2.33 -7.20
C SER A 236 21.79 2.97 -5.99
N CYS A 237 20.66 3.63 -6.20
CA CYS A 237 19.85 4.19 -5.12
C CYS A 237 18.56 3.39 -4.88
N GLU A 238 18.30 2.39 -5.73
CA GLU A 238 17.24 1.41 -5.62
C GLU A 238 17.58 0.43 -4.48
N ALA A 239 16.61 0.14 -3.63
CA ALA A 239 16.71 -0.99 -2.73
C ALA A 239 16.42 -2.28 -3.51
N VAL A 240 17.41 -3.17 -3.56
CA VAL A 240 17.29 -4.45 -4.25
C VAL A 240 17.38 -5.57 -3.21
N PHE A 241 16.42 -6.49 -3.28
CA PHE A 241 16.33 -7.68 -2.43
C PHE A 241 16.41 -8.93 -3.32
N ASP A 242 17.58 -9.58 -3.30
CA ASP A 242 17.85 -10.87 -3.93
C ASP A 242 18.81 -11.69 -3.04
N GLY A 243 19.21 -12.87 -3.50
CA GLY A 243 20.20 -13.69 -2.79
C GLY A 243 21.53 -12.99 -2.47
N CYS A 244 21.84 -11.87 -3.15
CA CYS A 244 23.03 -11.09 -2.86
C CYS A 244 22.80 -9.93 -1.89
N THR A 245 21.59 -9.73 -1.40
CA THR A 245 21.29 -8.74 -0.37
C THR A 245 21.69 -9.29 1.02
N PRO A 246 22.47 -8.55 1.83
CA PRO A 246 22.89 -9.03 3.14
C PRO A 246 21.71 -9.03 4.12
N ARG A 247 21.69 -9.94 5.10
CA ARG A 247 20.61 -10.04 6.10
C ARG A 247 20.32 -8.69 6.78
N ALA A 248 21.37 -7.92 7.08
CA ALA A 248 21.28 -6.58 7.63
C ALA A 248 20.36 -5.63 6.83
N ALA A 249 20.27 -5.76 5.50
CA ALA A 249 19.41 -4.92 4.67
C ALA A 249 17.93 -5.31 4.81
N TYR A 250 17.60 -6.60 4.85
CA TYR A 250 16.24 -7.05 5.14
C TYR A 250 15.75 -6.54 6.50
N VAL A 251 16.62 -6.59 7.52
CA VAL A 251 16.33 -6.10 8.87
C VAL A 251 16.21 -4.58 8.91
N ALA A 252 17.07 -3.85 8.20
CA ALA A 252 16.98 -2.39 8.09
C ALA A 252 15.70 -1.93 7.35
N SER A 253 15.28 -2.64 6.29
CA SER A 253 14.00 -2.38 5.61
C SER A 253 12.80 -2.69 6.51
N ALA A 254 12.83 -3.81 7.24
CA ALA A 254 11.78 -4.10 8.22
C ALA A 254 11.71 -3.04 9.34
N LEU A 255 12.86 -2.52 9.81
CA LEU A 255 12.93 -1.41 10.77
C LEU A 255 12.38 -0.10 10.19
N ALA A 256 12.67 0.21 8.92
CA ALA A 256 12.22 1.43 8.24
C ALA A 256 10.69 1.59 8.28
N ALA A 257 9.95 0.50 8.11
CA ALA A 257 8.48 0.51 8.16
C ALA A 257 7.89 0.92 9.53
N TYR A 258 8.65 0.83 10.63
CA TYR A 258 8.24 1.36 11.93
C TYR A 258 8.47 2.87 12.07
N GLU A 259 8.95 3.54 11.01
CA GLU A 259 9.14 4.99 10.90
C GLU A 259 9.83 5.60 12.14
N ARG A 260 9.26 6.68 12.70
CA ARG A 260 9.72 7.35 13.93
C ARG A 260 9.81 6.44 15.16
N ARG A 261 9.10 5.31 15.20
CA ARG A 261 9.26 4.31 16.28
C ARG A 261 10.48 3.43 16.04
N GLY A 262 10.81 3.15 14.78
CA GLY A 262 12.04 2.50 14.33
C GLY A 262 13.31 3.32 14.60
N ALA A 263 13.19 4.65 14.75
CA ALA A 263 14.29 5.58 15.02
C ALA A 263 15.17 5.22 16.24
N LYS A 264 14.68 4.38 17.17
CA LYS A 264 15.49 3.76 18.24
C LYS A 264 16.70 2.99 17.68
N ALA A 265 16.67 2.54 16.43
CA ALA A 265 17.72 1.81 15.71
C ALA A 265 18.59 2.70 14.80
N ALA A 266 18.46 4.03 14.86
CA ALA A 266 19.27 4.95 14.05
C ALA A 266 20.81 4.77 14.23
N PRO A 267 21.36 4.47 15.43
CA PRO A 267 22.80 4.21 15.57
C PRO A 267 23.28 3.01 14.74
N GLU A 268 22.51 1.92 14.74
CA GLU A 268 22.82 0.71 13.97
C GLU A 268 22.66 0.96 12.47
N VAL A 269 21.63 1.70 12.04
CA VAL A 269 21.45 2.06 10.62
C VAL A 269 22.56 3.03 10.14
N LEU A 270 23.09 3.90 10.99
CA LEU A 270 24.28 4.71 10.66
C LEU A 270 25.53 3.84 10.50
N GLN A 271 25.71 2.81 11.33
CA GLN A 271 26.76 1.80 11.14
C GLN A 271 26.55 1.02 9.83
N ALA A 272 25.30 0.75 9.42
CA ALA A 272 24.99 0.09 8.17
C ALA A 272 25.47 0.88 6.93
N LEU A 273 25.31 2.20 6.91
CA LEU A 273 25.88 3.06 5.85
C LEU A 273 27.42 2.92 5.77
N GLN A 274 28.10 2.87 6.91
CA GLN A 274 29.56 2.75 6.99
C GLN A 274 30.10 1.42 6.46
N ARG A 275 29.27 0.38 6.30
CA ARG A 275 29.70 -0.91 5.73
C ARG A 275 29.97 -0.84 4.21
N ALA A 276 29.53 0.22 3.53
CA ALA A 276 29.74 0.47 2.10
C ALA A 276 29.34 -0.69 1.17
N ASP A 277 28.33 -1.48 1.56
CA ASP A 277 27.78 -2.55 0.73
C ASP A 277 26.66 -2.00 -0.16
N VAL A 278 26.80 -2.19 -1.47
CA VAL A 278 25.92 -1.62 -2.51
C VAL A 278 24.45 -2.06 -2.42
N ARG A 279 24.13 -3.17 -1.73
CA ARG A 279 22.75 -3.60 -1.44
C ARG A 279 22.24 -3.04 -0.11
N LEU A 280 23.11 -2.77 0.84
CA LEU A 280 22.77 -2.26 2.17
C LEU A 280 22.62 -0.73 2.21
N THR A 281 23.50 0.02 1.54
CA THR A 281 23.54 1.49 1.60
C THR A 281 22.22 2.16 1.20
N PRO A 282 21.52 1.77 0.10
CA PRO A 282 20.24 2.38 -0.26
C PRO A 282 19.15 2.14 0.80
N VAL A 283 19.11 0.94 1.34
CA VAL A 283 18.13 0.53 2.36
C VAL A 283 18.40 1.22 3.69
N ALA A 284 19.66 1.37 4.08
CA ALA A 284 20.05 2.11 5.27
C ALA A 284 19.68 3.60 5.14
N LEU A 285 19.86 4.20 3.97
CA LEU A 285 19.42 5.58 3.73
C LEU A 285 17.90 5.72 3.82
N GLN A 286 17.13 4.84 3.17
CA GLN A 286 15.67 4.80 3.26
C GLN A 286 15.19 4.67 4.71
N ALA A 287 15.83 3.82 5.51
CA ALA A 287 15.52 3.68 6.93
C ALA A 287 15.77 4.98 7.71
N LEU A 288 16.89 5.69 7.49
CA LEU A 288 17.13 6.98 8.14
C LEU A 288 16.15 8.07 7.71
N VAL A 289 15.68 8.06 6.45
CA VAL A 289 14.60 8.93 5.96
C VAL A 289 13.30 8.64 6.70
N ALA A 290 12.87 7.38 6.75
CA ALA A 290 11.66 6.95 7.45
C ALA A 290 11.71 7.23 8.98
N PHE A 291 12.89 7.20 9.58
CA PHE A 291 13.10 7.57 10.98
C PHE A 291 12.97 9.08 11.26
N GLY A 292 13.01 9.93 10.22
CA GLY A 292 13.14 11.38 10.37
C GLY A 292 14.54 11.79 10.88
N SER A 293 15.59 11.07 10.50
CA SER A 293 16.95 11.31 11.01
C SER A 293 17.66 12.43 10.25
N PRO A 294 18.17 13.49 10.92
CA PRO A 294 18.94 14.55 10.26
C PRO A 294 20.24 14.04 9.63
N ALA A 295 20.75 12.89 10.08
CA ALA A 295 21.93 12.26 9.51
C ALA A 295 21.69 11.68 8.10
N ALA A 296 20.43 11.53 7.65
CA ALA A 296 20.12 11.21 6.25
C ALA A 296 20.43 12.39 5.30
N VAL A 297 20.27 13.64 5.77
CA VAL A 297 20.23 14.83 4.91
C VAL A 297 21.50 15.00 4.06
N PRO A 298 22.74 14.85 4.58
CA PRO A 298 23.95 15.00 3.75
C PRO A 298 24.04 13.97 2.62
N GLU A 299 23.60 12.73 2.86
CA GLU A 299 23.62 11.64 1.87
C GLU A 299 22.52 11.81 0.82
N VAL A 300 21.31 12.21 1.24
CA VAL A 300 20.22 12.56 0.31
C VAL A 300 20.60 13.75 -0.58
N LEU A 301 21.30 14.75 -0.04
CA LEU A 301 21.78 15.90 -0.82
C LEU A 301 22.85 15.51 -1.85
N GLN A 302 23.72 14.52 -1.57
CA GLN A 302 24.64 13.97 -2.56
C GLN A 302 23.89 13.26 -3.70
N GLN A 303 22.81 12.54 -3.40
CA GLN A 303 22.00 11.84 -4.40
C GLN A 303 21.26 12.78 -5.38
N LEU A 304 21.01 14.05 -5.04
CA LEU A 304 20.45 15.04 -5.97
C LEU A 304 21.34 15.28 -7.21
N ALA A 305 22.66 15.12 -7.05
CA ALA A 305 23.63 15.28 -8.13
C ALA A 305 23.57 14.12 -9.14
N VAL A 306 23.10 12.94 -8.72
CA VAL A 306 22.98 11.74 -9.57
C VAL A 306 21.62 11.76 -10.28
N PRO A 307 21.57 11.87 -11.63
CA PRO A 307 20.30 11.97 -12.37
C PRO A 307 19.32 10.82 -12.06
N GLU A 308 19.83 9.59 -11.95
CA GLU A 308 19.09 8.36 -11.61
C GLU A 308 18.32 8.48 -10.29
N CYS A 309 18.93 9.19 -9.32
CA CYS A 309 18.49 9.21 -7.92
C CYS A 309 17.74 10.48 -7.55
N ARG A 310 17.78 11.51 -8.41
CA ARG A 310 17.26 12.85 -8.13
C ARG A 310 15.79 12.86 -7.73
N ALA A 311 14.94 12.05 -8.38
CA ALA A 311 13.53 11.94 -8.04
C ALA A 311 13.32 11.40 -6.60
N ARG A 312 13.97 10.27 -6.28
CA ARG A 312 13.94 9.65 -4.94
C ARG A 312 14.55 10.56 -3.87
N ALA A 313 15.61 11.27 -4.19
CA ALA A 313 16.26 12.23 -3.28
C ALA A 313 15.35 13.42 -2.95
N LEU A 314 14.62 13.96 -3.93
CA LEU A 314 13.63 15.02 -3.70
C LEU A 314 12.44 14.53 -2.86
N ALA A 315 11.92 13.33 -3.15
CA ALA A 315 10.89 12.70 -2.32
C ALA A 315 11.37 12.50 -0.87
N SER A 316 12.63 12.06 -0.68
CA SER A 316 13.22 11.90 0.66
C SER A 316 13.33 13.23 1.41
N LEU A 317 13.62 14.34 0.74
CA LEU A 317 13.65 15.68 1.36
C LEU A 317 12.24 16.18 1.73
N VAL A 318 11.21 15.86 0.93
CA VAL A 318 9.80 16.09 1.29
C VAL A 318 9.47 15.32 2.57
N SER A 319 9.80 14.03 2.64
CA SER A 319 9.53 13.15 3.80
C SER A 319 10.27 13.57 5.07
N LEU A 320 11.51 14.08 4.94
CA LEU A 320 12.29 14.61 6.06
C LEU A 320 11.76 15.97 6.57
N GLY A 321 11.07 16.75 5.73
CA GLY A 321 10.40 17.98 6.12
C GLY A 321 11.29 18.99 6.84
N ASP A 322 10.86 19.44 8.01
CA ASP A 322 11.57 20.45 8.82
C ASP A 322 12.94 19.97 9.33
N VAL A 323 13.14 18.67 9.50
CA VAL A 323 14.44 18.06 9.83
C VAL A 323 15.49 18.36 8.75
N ALA A 324 15.07 18.40 7.47
CA ALA A 324 15.97 18.73 6.37
C ALA A 324 16.27 20.24 6.25
N ARG A 325 15.45 21.13 6.84
CA ARG A 325 15.52 22.59 6.66
C ARG A 325 16.92 23.19 6.79
N PRO A 326 17.73 22.88 7.83
CA PRO A 326 18.99 23.58 8.05
C PRO A 326 20.03 23.38 6.95
N ALA A 327 19.98 22.25 6.23
CA ALA A 327 20.95 21.91 5.18
C ALA A 327 20.35 21.87 3.77
N ALA A 328 19.05 21.57 3.63
CA ALA A 328 18.41 21.38 2.32
C ALA A 328 17.83 22.67 1.70
N THR A 329 17.52 23.70 2.49
CA THR A 329 16.88 24.94 1.97
C THR A 329 17.66 25.54 0.80
N GLU A 330 18.95 25.81 0.98
CA GLU A 330 19.80 26.43 -0.05
C GLU A 330 20.01 25.56 -1.32
N PRO A 331 20.32 24.24 -1.22
CA PRO A 331 20.27 23.34 -2.37
C PRO A 331 18.95 23.35 -3.13
N LEU A 332 17.81 23.34 -2.43
CA LEU A 332 16.48 23.32 -3.05
C LEU A 332 16.12 24.67 -3.70
N LEU A 333 16.48 25.81 -3.09
CA LEU A 333 16.33 27.13 -3.69
C LEU A 333 17.10 27.26 -5.01
N ARG A 334 18.36 26.79 -5.04
CA ARG A 334 19.14 26.73 -6.29
C ARG A 334 18.46 25.83 -7.32
N LEU A 335 17.99 24.65 -6.93
CA LEU A 335 17.35 23.71 -7.85
C LEU A 335 16.03 24.24 -8.43
N LEU A 336 15.22 24.95 -7.65
CA LEU A 336 14.02 25.65 -8.10
C LEU A 336 14.34 26.77 -9.12
N ALA A 337 15.46 27.47 -8.93
CA ALA A 337 15.90 28.56 -9.79
C ALA A 337 16.58 28.09 -11.09
N THR A 338 17.45 27.08 -11.02
CA THR A 338 18.36 26.70 -12.12
C THR A 338 18.19 25.26 -12.64
N GLY A 339 17.18 24.51 -12.17
CA GLY A 339 16.92 23.17 -12.69
C GLY A 339 16.55 23.19 -14.18
N GLU A 340 17.15 22.31 -14.98
CA GLU A 340 16.92 22.27 -16.44
C GLU A 340 15.51 21.78 -16.81
N GLU A 341 14.97 20.86 -16.01
CA GLU A 341 13.69 20.20 -16.27
C GLU A 341 12.55 20.76 -15.39
N GLY A 342 11.36 20.91 -15.98
CA GLY A 342 10.16 21.43 -15.29
C GLY A 342 9.78 20.62 -14.05
N TRP A 343 9.79 19.28 -14.16
CA TRP A 343 9.47 18.38 -13.04
C TRP A 343 10.50 18.47 -11.90
N VAL A 344 11.80 18.63 -12.20
CA VAL A 344 12.85 18.80 -11.17
C VAL A 344 12.60 20.05 -10.35
N ARG A 345 12.27 21.17 -11.02
CA ARG A 345 11.93 22.43 -10.37
C ARG A 345 10.62 22.34 -9.59
N ALA A 346 9.63 21.62 -10.10
CA ALA A 346 8.35 21.38 -9.40
C ALA A 346 8.55 20.56 -8.12
N ARG A 347 9.31 19.46 -8.18
CA ARG A 347 9.70 18.66 -7.01
C ARG A 347 10.57 19.44 -6.02
N ALA A 348 11.41 20.36 -6.49
CA ALA A 348 12.14 21.29 -5.62
C ALA A 348 11.20 22.26 -4.87
N ALA A 349 10.15 22.77 -5.54
CA ALA A 349 9.10 23.56 -4.89
C ALA A 349 8.29 22.75 -3.86
N GLU A 350 7.92 21.51 -4.16
CA GLU A 350 7.26 20.60 -3.20
C GLU A 350 8.14 20.35 -1.96
N ALA A 351 9.44 20.07 -2.17
CA ALA A 351 10.40 19.88 -1.09
C ALA A 351 10.58 21.15 -0.24
N LEU A 352 10.61 22.35 -0.85
CA LEU A 352 10.58 23.63 -0.13
C LEU A 352 9.28 23.83 0.67
N GLY A 353 8.17 23.26 0.22
CA GLY A 353 6.89 23.24 0.94
C GLY A 353 6.89 22.36 2.19
N GLY A 354 7.52 21.17 2.12
CA GLY A 354 7.72 20.28 3.27
C GLY A 354 8.77 20.82 4.25
N VAL A 355 9.86 21.38 3.73
CA VAL A 355 10.94 22.02 4.50
C VAL A 355 10.46 23.28 5.21
N GLY A 356 9.76 24.19 4.52
CA GLY A 356 9.25 25.44 5.06
C GLY A 356 10.30 26.49 5.44
N GLY A 357 9.83 27.60 6.02
CA GLY A 357 10.66 28.75 6.45
C GLY A 357 10.63 29.93 5.48
N ALA A 358 11.06 31.11 5.94
CA ALA A 358 10.86 32.38 5.22
C ALA A 358 11.47 32.42 3.80
N ALA A 359 12.70 31.93 3.63
CA ALA A 359 13.34 31.90 2.31
C ALA A 359 12.60 30.96 1.33
N ALA A 360 12.02 29.86 1.82
CA ALA A 360 11.18 28.98 1.02
C ALA A 360 9.87 29.67 0.64
N LEU A 361 9.20 30.34 1.59
CA LEU A 361 7.98 31.13 1.35
C LEU A 361 8.18 32.17 0.24
N ASP A 362 9.24 32.98 0.33
CA ASP A 362 9.53 34.03 -0.66
C ASP A 362 9.81 33.47 -2.05
N ALA A 363 10.61 32.40 -2.15
CA ALA A 363 10.91 31.75 -3.43
C ALA A 363 9.67 31.07 -4.04
N LEU A 364 8.82 30.45 -3.22
CA LEU A 364 7.58 29.82 -3.67
C LEU A 364 6.57 30.87 -4.17
N ARG A 365 6.45 32.02 -3.49
CA ARG A 365 5.62 33.16 -3.97
C ARG A 365 6.05 33.67 -5.35
N GLN A 366 7.36 33.67 -5.63
CA GLN A 366 7.88 33.99 -6.97
C GLN A 366 7.59 32.84 -7.97
N ALA A 367 7.72 31.58 -7.54
CA ALA A 367 7.51 30.41 -8.39
C ALA A 367 6.06 30.21 -8.85
N VAL A 368 5.05 30.78 -8.17
CA VAL A 368 3.67 30.89 -8.69
C VAL A 368 3.60 31.60 -10.05
N TYR A 369 4.61 32.42 -10.39
CA TYR A 369 4.73 33.12 -11.67
C TYR A 369 5.85 32.57 -12.57
N ALA A 370 6.38 31.37 -12.28
CA ALA A 370 7.40 30.72 -13.09
C ALA A 370 6.88 30.35 -14.50
N SER A 371 7.79 30.14 -15.46
CA SER A 371 7.42 29.85 -16.86
C SER A 371 6.70 28.51 -17.09
N HIS A 372 6.83 27.54 -16.19
CA HIS A 372 6.29 26.19 -16.33
C HIS A 372 5.08 25.97 -15.42
N SER A 373 3.97 25.50 -15.99
CA SER A 373 2.71 25.24 -15.29
C SER A 373 2.81 24.21 -14.16
N GLU A 374 3.74 23.26 -14.27
CA GLU A 374 4.07 22.29 -13.20
C GLU A 374 4.70 23.00 -12.00
N VAL A 375 5.67 23.89 -12.23
CA VAL A 375 6.35 24.66 -11.18
C VAL A 375 5.39 25.63 -10.51
N GLN A 376 4.52 26.29 -11.29
CA GLN A 376 3.45 27.14 -10.76
C GLN A 376 2.51 26.34 -9.85
N ALA A 377 2.04 25.17 -10.31
CA ALA A 377 1.11 24.33 -9.53
C ALA A 377 1.76 23.74 -8.27
N ALA A 378 3.00 23.28 -8.37
CA ALA A 378 3.79 22.81 -7.23
C ALA A 378 4.03 23.93 -6.21
N ALA A 379 4.35 25.15 -6.65
CA ALA A 379 4.53 26.29 -5.78
C ALA A 379 3.22 26.67 -5.04
N VAL A 380 2.08 26.66 -5.73
CA VAL A 380 0.77 26.89 -5.11
C VAL A 380 0.45 25.80 -4.08
N GLY A 381 0.68 24.52 -4.39
CA GLY A 381 0.46 23.42 -3.46
C GLY A 381 1.38 23.49 -2.23
N ALA A 382 2.66 23.80 -2.46
CA ALA A 382 3.66 24.00 -1.41
C ALA A 382 3.32 25.17 -0.48
N LEU A 383 2.83 26.30 -1.01
CA LEU A 383 2.33 27.42 -0.21
C LEU A 383 1.07 27.06 0.61
N GLY A 384 0.25 26.12 0.13
CA GLY A 384 -0.90 25.59 0.86
C GLY A 384 -0.55 24.61 1.97
N SER A 385 0.73 24.24 2.14
CA SER A 385 1.16 23.26 3.13
C SER A 385 1.02 23.78 4.57
N TYR A 386 1.04 22.85 5.54
CA TYR A 386 1.02 23.20 6.96
C TYR A 386 2.16 24.15 7.36
N ALA A 387 3.31 24.08 6.69
CA ALA A 387 4.51 24.85 7.01
C ALA A 387 4.33 26.37 6.86
N PHE A 388 3.34 26.82 6.07
CA PHE A 388 3.02 28.23 5.85
C PHE A 388 1.64 28.63 6.38
N ARG A 389 0.98 27.80 7.19
CA ARG A 389 -0.36 28.10 7.76
C ARG A 389 -0.39 29.43 8.55
N THR A 390 0.72 29.82 9.17
CA THR A 390 0.86 31.11 9.88
C THR A 390 0.82 32.34 8.94
N HIS A 391 0.96 32.13 7.63
CA HIS A 391 0.93 33.15 6.58
C HIS A 391 -0.42 33.21 5.86
N ALA A 392 -1.48 32.64 6.45
CA ALA A 392 -2.81 32.54 5.85
C ALA A 392 -3.33 33.87 5.29
N GLU A 393 -3.24 34.95 6.07
CA GLU A 393 -3.79 36.26 5.72
C GLU A 393 -3.17 36.85 4.44
N GLU A 394 -1.88 36.61 4.19
CA GLU A 394 -1.19 37.07 2.98
C GLU A 394 -1.30 36.11 1.79
N LEU A 395 -1.56 34.81 2.04
CA LEU A 395 -1.69 33.79 1.01
C LEU A 395 -3.12 33.65 0.46
N VAL A 396 -4.16 33.96 1.24
CA VAL A 396 -5.57 33.90 0.79
C VAL A 396 -5.83 34.73 -0.48
N PRO A 397 -5.39 36.00 -0.60
CA PRO A 397 -5.59 36.78 -1.82
C PRO A 397 -4.87 36.18 -3.04
N LEU A 398 -3.67 35.61 -2.84
CA LEU A 398 -2.90 34.93 -3.88
C LEU A 398 -3.66 33.69 -4.39
N PHE A 399 -4.16 32.85 -3.49
CA PHE A 399 -4.93 31.67 -3.90
C PHE A 399 -6.25 32.03 -4.58
N GLN A 400 -6.97 33.06 -4.12
CA GLN A 400 -8.17 33.56 -4.79
C GLN A 400 -7.88 34.01 -6.23
N GLN A 401 -6.76 34.72 -6.44
CA GLN A 401 -6.30 35.11 -7.78
C GLN A 401 -5.95 33.89 -8.65
N VAL A 402 -5.28 32.88 -8.10
CA VAL A 402 -4.93 31.64 -8.81
C VAL A 402 -6.19 30.89 -9.24
N VAL A 403 -7.15 30.65 -8.32
CA VAL A 403 -8.43 29.99 -8.64
C VAL A 403 -9.15 30.70 -9.79
N ALA A 404 -9.19 32.03 -9.77
CA ALA A 404 -9.96 32.82 -10.73
C ALA A 404 -9.31 32.96 -12.12
N LYS A 405 -7.96 32.93 -12.22
CA LYS A 405 -7.24 33.36 -13.45
C LYS A 405 -6.17 32.40 -13.97
N HIS A 406 -5.75 31.42 -13.19
CA HIS A 406 -4.60 30.60 -13.55
C HIS A 406 -4.95 29.55 -14.62
N ALA A 407 -4.13 29.41 -15.66
CA ALA A 407 -4.41 28.51 -16.79
C ALA A 407 -4.35 27.01 -16.41
N SER A 408 -3.36 26.60 -15.61
CA SER A 408 -3.22 25.21 -15.13
C SER A 408 -4.40 24.80 -14.23
N PRO A 409 -5.14 23.71 -14.54
CA PRO A 409 -6.19 23.18 -13.67
C PRO A 409 -5.62 22.68 -12.34
N VAL A 410 -4.38 22.18 -12.32
CA VAL A 410 -3.71 21.69 -11.11
C VAL A 410 -3.46 22.83 -10.13
N ALA A 411 -2.99 23.98 -10.61
CA ALA A 411 -2.79 25.16 -9.76
C ALA A 411 -4.11 25.70 -9.21
N ARG A 412 -5.20 25.70 -10.01
CA ARG A 412 -6.54 26.08 -9.52
C ARG A 412 -7.06 25.13 -8.44
N SER A 413 -6.86 23.82 -8.63
CA SER A 413 -7.18 22.77 -7.64
C SER A 413 -6.40 22.97 -6.33
N HIS A 414 -5.07 23.07 -6.41
CA HIS A 414 -4.20 23.29 -5.25
C HIS A 414 -4.56 24.59 -4.50
N ALA A 415 -4.87 25.68 -5.21
CA ALA A 415 -5.28 26.94 -4.58
C ALA A 415 -6.65 26.83 -3.88
N ARG A 416 -7.60 26.07 -4.44
CA ARG A 416 -8.89 25.79 -3.79
C ARG A 416 -8.69 24.97 -2.51
N LEU A 417 -7.92 23.88 -2.58
CA LEU A 417 -7.58 23.05 -1.42
C LEU A 417 -6.89 23.89 -0.31
N ALA A 418 -5.96 24.76 -0.69
CA ALA A 418 -5.30 25.66 0.23
C ALA A 418 -6.30 26.63 0.91
N LEU A 419 -7.22 27.24 0.16
CA LEU A 419 -8.27 28.11 0.71
C LEU A 419 -9.19 27.36 1.67
N GLU A 420 -9.62 26.14 1.33
CA GLU A 420 -10.43 25.30 2.21
C GLU A 420 -9.69 24.97 3.51
N GLY A 421 -8.42 24.55 3.42
CA GLY A 421 -7.58 24.24 4.58
C GLY A 421 -7.26 25.45 5.47
N LEU A 422 -7.16 26.65 4.89
CA LEU A 422 -6.96 27.90 5.64
C LEU A 422 -8.25 28.48 6.24
N SER A 423 -9.42 28.16 5.66
CA SER A 423 -10.72 28.69 6.13
C SER A 423 -11.13 28.21 7.52
N GLY A 424 -10.48 27.14 8.04
CA GLY A 424 -10.77 26.58 9.36
C GLY A 424 -12.17 25.98 9.50
N GLN A 425 -12.92 25.81 8.42
CA GLN A 425 -14.27 25.23 8.48
C GLN A 425 -14.20 23.75 8.85
N GLU A 426 -14.42 23.45 10.13
CA GLU A 426 -14.80 22.13 10.59
C GLU A 426 -16.07 21.69 9.84
N VAL A 427 -16.00 20.51 9.21
CA VAL A 427 -17.16 19.90 8.55
C VAL A 427 -18.09 19.39 9.65
N GLN A 428 -19.00 20.27 10.09
CA GLN A 428 -20.15 19.87 10.90
C GLN A 428 -20.80 18.63 10.27
N PRO A 429 -20.89 17.49 10.98
CA PRO A 429 -21.41 16.26 10.42
C PRO A 429 -22.85 16.47 9.96
N ALA A 430 -23.15 16.08 8.73
CA ALA A 430 -24.53 16.01 8.28
C ALA A 430 -25.26 14.91 9.08
N GLU A 431 -26.56 15.11 9.33
CA GLU A 431 -27.38 14.08 9.98
C GLU A 431 -27.34 12.78 9.16
N SER A 432 -27.02 11.68 9.87
CA SER A 432 -26.86 10.30 9.39
C SER A 432 -26.63 10.08 7.88
N ILE A 433 -25.37 9.83 7.52
CA ILE A 433 -25.01 9.23 6.24
C ILE A 433 -25.79 7.91 6.08
N ASP A 434 -26.58 7.79 5.01
CA ASP A 434 -27.19 6.51 4.63
C ASP A 434 -26.11 5.59 4.04
N CYS A 435 -25.44 4.83 4.93
CA CYS A 435 -24.40 3.87 4.57
C CYS A 435 -24.88 2.80 3.57
N ALA A 436 -26.18 2.60 3.37
CA ALA A 436 -26.69 1.71 2.32
C ALA A 436 -26.33 2.19 0.90
N ARG A 437 -26.03 3.48 0.72
CA ARG A 437 -25.55 4.06 -0.56
C ARG A 437 -24.06 3.84 -0.81
N ILE A 438 -23.26 3.62 0.25
CA ILE A 438 -21.79 3.46 0.15
C ILE A 438 -21.46 1.99 0.46
N SER A 439 -21.80 1.10 -0.47
CA SER A 439 -21.52 -0.33 -0.37
C SER A 439 -20.26 -0.67 -1.17
N PRO A 440 -19.15 -1.10 -0.53
CA PRO A 440 -17.95 -1.52 -1.25
C PRO A 440 -18.21 -2.84 -1.99
N ARG A 441 -18.44 -2.75 -3.31
CA ARG A 441 -18.51 -3.91 -4.19
C ARG A 441 -17.10 -4.36 -4.57
N ARG A 442 -16.86 -5.67 -4.64
CA ARG A 442 -15.73 -6.26 -5.38
C ARG A 442 -16.19 -7.47 -6.21
N ALA A 443 -15.68 -7.53 -7.44
CA ALA A 443 -15.52 -8.67 -8.35
C ALA A 443 -16.65 -9.01 -9.38
N GLY A 444 -16.53 -8.44 -10.58
CA GLY A 444 -16.78 -9.09 -11.89
C GLY A 444 -17.35 -8.23 -13.04
N GLY A 445 -16.50 -7.77 -13.98
CA GLY A 445 -16.88 -7.46 -15.38
C GLY A 445 -16.95 -6.00 -15.84
N TRP A 446 -16.15 -5.71 -16.89
CA TRP A 446 -16.42 -4.64 -17.86
C TRP A 446 -17.84 -4.80 -18.42
N THR A 447 -18.68 -3.76 -18.30
CA THR A 447 -19.84 -3.61 -19.19
C THR A 447 -19.99 -2.17 -19.67
N LEU A 448 -19.75 -1.99 -20.98
CA LEU A 448 -20.06 -0.76 -21.70
C LEU A 448 -21.59 -0.65 -21.83
N ARG A 449 -22.14 0.53 -21.54
CA ARG A 449 -23.50 0.89 -21.97
C ARG A 449 -23.46 2.18 -22.77
N GLU A 450 -23.68 2.06 -24.08
CA GLU A 450 -23.90 3.18 -24.98
C GLU A 450 -25.37 3.64 -24.91
N GLY A 451 -25.55 4.94 -24.69
CA GLY A 451 -26.78 5.66 -25.00
C GLY A 451 -26.48 6.78 -25.99
N HIS A 452 -27.51 7.32 -26.65
CA HIS A 452 -27.36 8.31 -27.73
C HIS A 452 -26.63 9.62 -27.34
N THR A 453 -26.42 9.88 -26.05
CA THR A 453 -25.68 11.04 -25.53
C THR A 453 -24.86 10.75 -24.27
N SER A 454 -24.63 9.48 -23.90
CA SER A 454 -23.87 9.14 -22.70
C SER A 454 -23.27 7.73 -22.74
N LEU A 455 -22.14 7.56 -22.05
CA LEU A 455 -21.31 6.36 -22.08
C LEU A 455 -20.94 6.01 -20.63
N GLN A 456 -21.37 4.85 -20.15
CA GLN A 456 -21.15 4.39 -18.77
C GLN A 456 -20.12 3.26 -18.69
N LEU A 457 -19.27 3.29 -17.66
CA LEU A 457 -18.11 2.40 -17.44
C LEU A 457 -18.06 1.92 -15.98
N HIS A 458 -17.85 0.61 -15.76
CA HIS A 458 -17.41 -0.04 -14.51
C HIS A 458 -16.48 -1.23 -14.85
N TRP A 459 -15.38 -1.46 -14.10
CA TRP A 459 -14.46 -2.61 -14.21
C TRP A 459 -13.97 -3.10 -12.84
N ASP A 460 -13.36 -4.28 -12.80
CA ASP A 460 -13.22 -5.14 -11.63
C ASP A 460 -11.83 -5.76 -11.43
N LYS A 461 -11.50 -6.04 -10.15
CA LYS A 461 -10.52 -7.07 -9.79
C LYS A 461 -11.15 -8.48 -9.96
N PRO A 462 -10.39 -9.55 -10.30
CA PRO A 462 -8.93 -9.63 -10.32
C PRO A 462 -8.33 -10.01 -11.69
N LYS A 463 -7.19 -9.40 -12.06
CA LYS A 463 -6.24 -10.04 -12.99
C LYS A 463 -5.55 -11.17 -12.23
N ALA A 464 -6.07 -12.40 -12.33
CA ALA A 464 -5.18 -13.55 -12.15
C ALA A 464 -4.11 -13.45 -13.25
N PRO A 465 -2.81 -13.41 -12.93
CA PRO A 465 -1.77 -13.31 -13.96
C PRO A 465 -1.89 -14.49 -14.93
N PRO A 466 -1.73 -14.27 -16.26
CA PRO A 466 -1.84 -15.34 -17.24
C PRO A 466 -0.89 -16.50 -16.93
N LEU A 467 -1.32 -17.73 -17.20
CA LEU A 467 -0.47 -18.92 -17.11
C LEU A 467 0.79 -18.72 -17.98
N GLY A 468 1.97 -18.76 -17.36
CA GLY A 468 3.26 -18.50 -18.01
C GLY A 468 3.73 -17.03 -18.00
N SER A 469 2.95 -16.10 -17.42
CA SER A 469 3.41 -14.72 -17.19
C SER A 469 4.43 -14.66 -16.04
N PRO A 470 5.48 -13.80 -16.09
CA PRO A 470 6.37 -13.58 -14.94
C PRO A 470 5.62 -13.11 -13.69
N CYS A 471 4.49 -12.41 -13.87
CA CYS A 471 3.62 -12.00 -12.78
C CYS A 471 2.95 -13.17 -12.04
N ALA A 472 2.90 -14.38 -12.62
CA ALA A 472 2.31 -15.55 -11.97
C ALA A 472 3.16 -16.11 -10.82
N ALA A 473 4.45 -15.76 -10.77
CA ALA A 473 5.36 -16.13 -9.69
C ALA A 473 5.37 -15.14 -8.52
N VAL A 474 4.69 -13.99 -8.63
CA VAL A 474 4.71 -12.93 -7.60
C VAL A 474 3.87 -13.35 -6.38
N PRO A 475 4.47 -13.52 -5.18
CA PRO A 475 3.72 -13.86 -3.99
C PRO A 475 2.71 -12.77 -3.65
N GLY A 476 1.44 -13.14 -3.47
CA GLY A 476 0.33 -12.20 -3.20
C GLY A 476 -0.05 -11.28 -4.37
N GLY A 477 0.42 -11.54 -5.60
CA GLY A 477 0.14 -10.68 -6.76
C GLY A 477 -1.35 -10.52 -7.10
N ASP A 478 -2.22 -11.37 -6.56
CA ASP A 478 -3.68 -11.28 -6.65
C ASP A 478 -4.30 -10.17 -5.77
N SER A 479 -3.60 -9.70 -4.73
CA SER A 479 -4.04 -8.57 -3.91
C SER A 479 -3.53 -7.20 -4.42
N ALA A 480 -2.46 -7.20 -5.23
CA ALA A 480 -1.84 -6.02 -5.83
C ALA A 480 -2.84 -5.11 -6.57
N SER A 481 -2.53 -3.82 -6.63
CA SER A 481 -3.28 -2.79 -7.36
C SER A 481 -2.76 -2.66 -8.80
N VAL A 482 -1.43 -2.74 -8.97
CA VAL A 482 -0.75 -2.88 -10.27
C VAL A 482 -0.13 -4.27 -10.38
N LEU A 483 -0.39 -4.94 -11.49
CA LEU A 483 0.24 -6.21 -11.87
C LEU A 483 0.35 -6.28 -13.40
N GLU A 484 1.55 -6.06 -13.95
CA GLU A 484 1.76 -5.92 -15.40
C GLU A 484 3.12 -6.49 -15.84
N ALA A 485 3.11 -7.33 -16.88
CA ALA A 485 4.31 -7.95 -17.41
C ALA A 485 5.13 -6.97 -18.28
N MET A 486 6.44 -6.96 -18.08
CA MET A 486 7.42 -6.11 -18.76
C MET A 486 8.57 -6.98 -19.30
N GLY A 487 8.28 -7.83 -20.29
CA GLY A 487 9.21 -8.88 -20.72
C GLY A 487 9.26 -10.01 -19.70
N GLU A 488 10.45 -10.34 -19.21
CA GLU A 488 10.68 -11.34 -18.15
C GLU A 488 10.43 -10.81 -16.73
N ALA A 489 10.18 -9.50 -16.59
CA ALA A 489 9.88 -8.84 -15.33
C ALA A 489 8.37 -8.62 -15.13
N CYS A 490 7.95 -8.44 -13.88
CA CYS A 490 6.61 -8.00 -13.51
C CYS A 490 6.69 -6.68 -12.73
N LEU A 491 5.96 -5.66 -13.19
CA LEU A 491 5.67 -4.45 -12.41
C LEU A 491 4.58 -4.77 -11.39
N VAL A 492 4.86 -4.50 -10.12
CA VAL A 492 3.94 -4.77 -9.01
C VAL A 492 3.77 -3.50 -8.19
N GLY A 493 2.53 -3.06 -8.02
CA GLY A 493 2.19 -1.93 -7.17
C GLY A 493 1.30 -2.38 -6.03
N TRP A 494 1.62 -1.88 -4.85
CA TRP A 494 0.93 -2.14 -3.60
C TRP A 494 0.38 -0.81 -3.07
N ASP A 495 -0.94 -0.64 -3.17
CA ASP A 495 -1.69 0.46 -2.59
C ASP A 495 -2.17 0.06 -1.18
N ASP A 496 -1.60 0.68 -0.14
CA ASP A 496 -2.01 0.57 1.27
C ASP A 496 -2.69 1.87 1.78
N GLY A 497 -3.07 2.78 0.86
CA GLY A 497 -3.93 3.93 1.11
C GLY A 497 -3.28 5.07 1.90
N GLU A 498 -3.87 5.45 3.03
CA GLU A 498 -3.34 6.56 3.86
C GLU A 498 -1.99 6.24 4.53
N PHE A 499 -1.62 4.97 4.56
CA PHE A 499 -0.31 4.50 5.00
C PHE A 499 0.73 4.48 3.86
N GLY A 500 0.34 4.94 2.67
CA GLY A 500 1.15 4.92 1.46
C GLY A 500 1.16 3.56 0.80
N GLY A 501 2.30 3.18 0.25
CA GLY A 501 2.42 1.98 -0.57
C GLY A 501 3.77 1.92 -1.28
N THR A 502 3.92 0.92 -2.14
CA THR A 502 5.22 0.59 -2.74
C THR A 502 5.08 0.20 -4.21
N LEU A 503 6.04 0.64 -5.02
CA LEU A 503 6.17 0.27 -6.43
C LEU A 503 7.43 -0.58 -6.61
N GLU A 504 7.25 -1.85 -6.96
CA GLU A 504 8.31 -2.87 -7.06
C GLU A 504 8.38 -3.45 -8.48
N VAL A 505 9.57 -3.90 -8.88
CA VAL A 505 9.77 -4.78 -10.04
C VAL A 505 10.28 -6.14 -9.59
N HIS A 506 9.61 -7.20 -10.02
CA HIS A 506 9.91 -8.60 -9.73
C HIS A 506 10.49 -9.27 -10.98
N GLU A 507 11.74 -9.73 -10.92
CA GLU A 507 12.47 -10.25 -12.09
C GLU A 507 13.39 -11.40 -11.66
N ALA A 508 13.19 -12.61 -12.21
CA ALA A 508 13.97 -13.81 -11.83
C ALA A 508 14.09 -14.01 -10.29
N GLY A 509 13.03 -13.67 -9.55
CA GLY A 509 12.98 -13.72 -8.09
C GLY A 509 13.47 -12.45 -7.37
N ARG A 510 14.36 -11.66 -7.99
CA ARG A 510 14.82 -10.37 -7.43
C ARG A 510 13.64 -9.40 -7.30
N VAL A 511 13.60 -8.67 -6.20
CA VAL A 511 12.70 -7.52 -5.99
C VAL A 511 13.50 -6.23 -6.01
N THR A 512 13.15 -5.31 -6.91
CA THR A 512 13.72 -3.95 -6.97
C THR A 512 12.65 -2.95 -6.57
N VAL A 513 12.87 -2.22 -5.48
CA VAL A 513 11.97 -1.16 -5.02
C VAL A 513 12.27 0.14 -5.79
N LEU A 514 11.26 0.65 -6.48
CA LEU A 514 11.34 1.90 -7.23
C LEU A 514 10.92 3.09 -6.37
N GLU A 515 9.76 3.02 -5.73
CA GLU A 515 9.21 4.11 -4.90
C GLU A 515 8.58 3.56 -3.61
N GLU A 516 8.96 4.17 -2.48
CA GLU A 516 8.50 3.93 -1.11
C GLU A 516 8.70 5.24 -0.30
N PRO A 517 7.92 5.52 0.76
CA PRO A 517 6.68 4.85 1.18
C PRO A 517 5.42 5.55 0.64
N HIS A 518 5.53 6.69 -0.04
CA HIS A 518 4.36 7.55 -0.38
C HIS A 518 3.69 7.25 -1.72
N ALA A 519 4.11 6.20 -2.43
CA ALA A 519 3.51 5.80 -3.69
C ALA A 519 2.17 5.08 -3.45
N ASN A 520 1.09 5.51 -4.09
CA ASN A 520 -0.20 4.81 -4.06
C ASN A 520 -0.55 4.35 -5.48
N PRO A 521 0.17 3.35 -6.03
CA PRO A 521 0.01 2.92 -7.41
C PRO A 521 -1.36 2.25 -7.58
N LEU A 522 -2.33 2.97 -8.14
CA LEU A 522 -3.71 2.49 -8.31
C LEU A 522 -3.80 1.49 -9.46
N HIS A 523 -3.32 1.88 -10.65
CA HIS A 523 -3.42 1.13 -11.89
C HIS A 523 -2.25 1.44 -12.85
N VAL A 524 -2.16 0.71 -13.96
CA VAL A 524 -1.17 0.95 -15.02
C VAL A 524 -1.84 0.94 -16.39
N VAL A 525 -1.43 1.87 -17.25
CA VAL A 525 -1.98 2.08 -18.59
C VAL A 525 -0.85 2.13 -19.62
N ARG A 526 -1.06 1.54 -20.80
CA ARG A 526 -0.09 1.59 -21.92
C ARG A 526 -0.35 2.78 -22.84
N MET A 527 -0.05 3.98 -22.34
CA MET A 527 -0.19 5.22 -23.09
C MET A 527 0.89 5.30 -24.18
N HIS A 528 0.49 5.44 -25.45
CA HIS A 528 1.40 5.33 -26.63
C HIS A 528 2.31 4.08 -26.61
N GLY A 529 1.85 2.98 -26.00
CA GLY A 529 2.61 1.73 -25.82
C GLY A 529 3.56 1.67 -24.62
N ALA A 530 3.89 2.82 -24.01
CA ALA A 530 4.73 2.89 -22.81
C ALA A 530 3.91 2.66 -21.53
N PRO A 531 4.41 1.90 -20.54
CA PRO A 531 3.71 1.71 -19.28
C PRO A 531 3.78 2.97 -18.41
N VAL A 532 2.61 3.49 -18.03
CA VAL A 532 2.43 4.63 -17.14
C VAL A 532 1.60 4.16 -15.96
N VAL A 533 2.17 4.27 -14.75
CA VAL A 533 1.48 4.02 -13.49
C VAL A 533 0.63 5.25 -13.15
N VAL A 534 -0.64 5.01 -12.83
CA VAL A 534 -1.56 5.98 -12.28
C VAL A 534 -1.47 5.86 -10.76
N ASP A 535 -0.90 6.89 -10.13
CA ASP A 535 -0.71 6.98 -8.68
C ASP A 535 -1.71 8.00 -8.10
N GLY A 536 -2.28 7.72 -6.94
CA GLY A 536 -2.98 8.75 -6.16
C GLY A 536 -3.78 8.22 -4.98
N LEU A 537 -4.21 9.15 -4.14
CA LEU A 537 -5.01 8.88 -2.96
C LEU A 537 -6.11 9.92 -2.81
N ALA A 538 -7.36 9.46 -2.66
CA ALA A 538 -8.48 10.27 -2.18
C ALA A 538 -8.58 10.12 -0.65
N HIS A 539 -8.50 11.23 0.09
CA HIS A 539 -8.44 11.25 1.55
C HIS A 539 -9.46 12.24 2.16
N MET A 540 -9.62 12.20 3.49
CA MET A 540 -10.51 13.09 4.23
C MET A 540 -10.18 14.58 4.08
N PHE A 541 -8.94 14.92 3.71
CA PHE A 541 -8.47 16.30 3.58
C PHE A 541 -8.23 16.75 2.13
N GLY A 542 -8.60 15.94 1.13
CA GLY A 542 -8.47 16.24 -0.29
C GLY A 542 -8.02 15.03 -1.10
N GLY A 543 -7.74 15.23 -2.39
CA GLY A 543 -7.23 14.18 -3.28
C GLY A 543 -5.94 14.61 -3.98
N ALA A 544 -4.95 13.71 -4.02
CA ALA A 544 -3.69 13.89 -4.76
C ALA A 544 -3.55 12.80 -5.81
N GLY A 545 -2.98 13.14 -6.96
CA GLY A 545 -2.76 12.18 -8.05
C GLY A 545 -1.59 12.56 -8.94
N SER A 546 -0.92 11.56 -9.50
CA SER A 546 0.14 11.75 -10.48
C SER A 546 0.25 10.57 -11.45
N LEU A 547 1.01 10.78 -12.51
CA LEU A 547 1.42 9.74 -13.45
C LEU A 547 2.92 9.53 -13.34
N VAL A 548 3.32 8.28 -13.16
CA VAL A 548 4.71 7.85 -13.03
C VAL A 548 5.06 6.98 -14.24
N ARG A 549 6.12 7.34 -14.97
CA ARG A 549 6.66 6.51 -16.05
C ARG A 549 7.58 5.46 -15.44
N VAL A 550 7.44 4.21 -15.87
CA VAL A 550 8.36 3.13 -15.48
C VAL A 550 9.10 2.65 -16.71
N GLU A 551 10.43 2.65 -16.64
CA GLU A 551 11.29 2.28 -17.76
C GLU A 551 12.52 1.49 -17.28
N ALA A 552 13.11 0.71 -18.20
CA ALA A 552 14.39 0.05 -18.00
C ALA A 552 15.46 0.76 -18.83
N SER A 553 16.54 1.18 -18.19
CA SER A 553 17.73 1.75 -18.83
C SER A 553 18.97 1.02 -18.34
N GLU A 554 19.78 0.49 -19.27
CA GLU A 554 21.01 -0.27 -18.96
C GLU A 554 20.81 -1.46 -17.99
N GLY A 555 19.62 -2.08 -18.00
CA GLY A 555 19.27 -3.16 -17.05
C GLY A 555 18.92 -2.68 -15.64
N ARG A 556 18.73 -1.37 -15.44
CA ARG A 556 18.22 -0.76 -14.20
C ARG A 556 16.81 -0.23 -14.42
N TRP A 557 15.91 -0.54 -13.48
CA TRP A 557 14.54 -0.05 -13.48
C TRP A 557 14.46 1.34 -12.83
N ARG A 558 13.73 2.26 -13.46
CA ARG A 558 13.50 3.62 -12.96
C ARG A 558 12.00 3.92 -12.94
N ALA A 559 11.53 4.49 -11.84
CA ALA A 559 10.28 5.23 -11.79
C ALA A 559 10.61 6.73 -11.90
N THR A 560 9.95 7.42 -12.82
CA THR A 560 10.13 8.85 -13.08
C THR A 560 8.76 9.53 -12.97
N PRO A 561 8.52 10.39 -11.95
CA PRO A 561 7.33 11.22 -11.89
C PRO A 561 7.21 12.09 -13.14
N TRP A 562 6.05 12.04 -13.81
CA TRP A 562 5.89 12.66 -15.12
C TRP A 562 4.83 13.76 -15.14
N VAL A 563 3.61 13.51 -14.65
CA VAL A 563 2.52 14.50 -14.69
C VAL A 563 1.81 14.54 -13.34
N THR A 564 1.67 15.73 -12.75
CA THR A 564 0.81 15.92 -11.57
C THR A 564 -0.63 16.16 -12.03
N LEU A 565 -1.59 15.45 -11.44
CA LEU A 565 -3.00 15.54 -11.78
C LEU A 565 -3.72 16.54 -10.85
N PRO A 566 -4.84 17.17 -11.28
CA PRO A 566 -5.55 18.17 -10.46
C PRO A 566 -6.39 17.56 -9.31
N GLY A 567 -6.15 16.30 -8.94
CA GLY A 567 -6.84 15.57 -7.89
C GLY A 567 -6.52 14.07 -7.94
N ALA A 568 -7.08 13.31 -7.01
CA ALA A 568 -7.00 11.85 -6.97
C ALA A 568 -7.65 11.23 -8.21
N PRO A 569 -7.03 10.23 -8.87
CA PRO A 569 -7.62 9.55 -10.03
C PRO A 569 -8.85 8.74 -9.61
N MET A 570 -9.95 8.88 -10.34
CA MET A 570 -11.19 8.12 -10.12
C MET A 570 -11.58 7.24 -11.31
N ALA A 571 -11.27 7.68 -12.53
CA ALA A 571 -11.57 6.97 -13.77
C ALA A 571 -10.51 7.30 -14.82
N TYR A 572 -10.28 6.40 -15.77
CA TYR A 572 -9.38 6.63 -16.89
C TYR A 572 -9.84 5.92 -18.17
N ALA A 573 -9.45 6.45 -19.33
CA ALA A 573 -9.63 5.86 -20.65
C ALA A 573 -8.48 6.30 -21.57
N LEU A 574 -8.20 5.55 -22.64
CA LEU A 574 -7.38 6.02 -23.75
C LEU A 574 -8.31 6.53 -24.85
N ASP A 575 -7.97 7.66 -25.47
CA ASP A 575 -8.67 8.15 -26.67
C ASP A 575 -8.15 7.49 -27.96
N GLU A 576 -8.77 7.79 -29.10
CA GLU A 576 -8.41 7.23 -30.41
C GLU A 576 -6.96 7.51 -30.84
N THR A 577 -6.33 8.54 -30.27
CA THR A 577 -4.93 8.88 -30.55
C THR A 577 -3.94 8.14 -29.65
N GLY A 578 -4.42 7.48 -28.59
CA GLY A 578 -3.61 6.86 -27.55
C GLY A 578 -3.22 7.80 -26.40
N ASP A 579 -3.79 9.00 -26.35
CA ASP A 579 -3.67 9.93 -25.23
C ASP A 579 -4.57 9.49 -24.06
N LEU A 580 -4.21 9.85 -22.83
CA LEU A 580 -4.84 9.37 -21.61
C LEU A 580 -5.84 10.39 -21.07
N VAL A 581 -7.13 10.05 -21.04
CA VAL A 581 -8.17 10.84 -20.37
C VAL A 581 -8.32 10.33 -18.94
N VAL A 582 -8.22 11.22 -17.94
CA VAL A 582 -8.37 10.91 -16.52
C VAL A 582 -9.45 11.79 -15.90
N GLY A 583 -10.43 11.15 -15.25
CA GLY A 583 -11.37 11.80 -14.34
C GLY A 583 -10.77 11.81 -12.93
N THR A 584 -10.72 12.98 -12.30
CA THR A 584 -10.04 13.20 -11.01
C THR A 584 -10.93 13.94 -10.02
N THR A 585 -10.67 13.77 -8.72
CA THR A 585 -11.32 14.56 -7.65
C THR A 585 -10.31 15.13 -6.67
N ASP A 586 -10.41 16.42 -6.39
CA ASP A 586 -9.77 17.09 -5.26
C ASP A 586 -10.75 17.26 -4.08
N GLN A 587 -11.98 16.78 -4.18
CA GLN A 587 -12.97 16.90 -3.10
C GLN A 587 -12.53 16.09 -1.87
N ARG A 588 -12.65 16.72 -0.70
CA ARG A 588 -12.49 16.05 0.58
C ARG A 588 -13.49 14.92 0.74
N LEU A 589 -13.03 13.72 1.12
CA LEU A 589 -13.90 12.56 1.26
C LEU A 589 -15.02 12.79 2.29
N ASP A 590 -14.77 13.57 3.35
CA ASP A 590 -15.77 13.92 4.36
C ASP A 590 -16.91 14.80 3.80
N ALA A 591 -16.60 15.75 2.91
CA ALA A 591 -17.59 16.60 2.24
C ALA A 591 -18.46 15.83 1.23
N VAL A 592 -17.88 14.82 0.56
CA VAL A 592 -18.61 13.89 -0.33
C VAL A 592 -19.54 12.99 0.50
N VAL A 593 -19.00 12.35 1.54
CA VAL A 593 -19.74 11.42 2.40
C VAL A 593 -20.85 12.15 3.18
N CYS A 594 -20.60 13.37 3.65
CA CYS A 594 -21.60 14.23 4.31
C CYS A 594 -22.54 14.96 3.33
N GLY A 595 -22.54 14.61 2.04
CA GLY A 595 -23.54 15.07 1.07
C GLY A 595 -23.51 16.56 0.71
N ARG A 596 -22.41 17.27 1.00
CA ARG A 596 -22.23 18.69 0.62
C ARG A 596 -21.78 18.86 -0.83
N ALA A 597 -21.14 17.84 -1.41
CA ALA A 597 -20.78 17.79 -2.81
C ALA A 597 -21.70 16.82 -3.60
N GLY A 598 -21.92 17.10 -4.88
CA GLY A 598 -22.67 16.21 -5.78
C GLY A 598 -21.98 14.85 -5.87
N THR A 599 -22.72 13.77 -5.57
CA THR A 599 -22.15 12.60 -4.89
C THR A 599 -21.05 11.80 -5.60
N PHE A 600 -20.90 11.91 -6.93
CA PHE A 600 -19.91 11.13 -7.70
C PHE A 600 -19.38 11.82 -8.99
N ALA A 601 -19.42 13.15 -9.08
CA ALA A 601 -18.86 13.85 -10.24
C ALA A 601 -17.33 14.01 -10.09
N PRO A 602 -16.48 13.61 -11.07
CA PRO A 602 -15.08 14.02 -11.06
C PRO A 602 -15.01 15.54 -11.11
N ALA A 603 -14.24 16.14 -10.20
CA ALA A 603 -14.09 17.59 -10.13
C ALA A 603 -13.38 18.16 -11.38
N HIS A 604 -12.53 17.35 -12.03
CA HIS A 604 -11.90 17.68 -13.30
C HIS A 604 -11.79 16.44 -14.19
N VAL A 605 -12.07 16.60 -15.49
CA VAL A 605 -11.71 15.64 -16.54
C VAL A 605 -10.60 16.26 -17.38
N VAL A 606 -9.44 15.61 -17.43
CA VAL A 606 -8.27 16.09 -18.14
C VAL A 606 -7.77 15.04 -19.13
N ARG A 607 -7.39 15.48 -20.33
CA ARG A 607 -6.60 14.69 -21.28
C ARG A 607 -5.13 15.02 -21.05
N VAL A 608 -4.33 13.99 -20.86
CA VAL A 608 -2.88 14.02 -20.81
C VAL A 608 -2.36 13.65 -22.18
N THR A 609 -1.61 14.55 -22.80
CA THR A 609 -0.99 14.32 -24.12
C THR A 609 0.31 13.53 -24.00
N ARG A 610 0.80 12.96 -25.12
CA ARG A 610 2.10 12.27 -25.19
C ARG A 610 3.29 13.04 -24.59
N ASP A 611 3.29 14.37 -24.69
CA ASP A 611 4.32 15.26 -24.13
C ASP A 611 4.03 15.71 -22.67
N GLY A 612 2.93 15.25 -22.07
CA GLY A 612 2.59 15.44 -20.66
C GLY A 612 1.70 16.64 -20.36
N ARG A 613 1.21 17.34 -21.41
CA ARG A 613 0.36 18.51 -21.22
C ARG A 613 -1.04 18.11 -20.82
N LEU A 614 -1.59 18.83 -19.86
CA LEU A 614 -2.99 18.72 -19.45
C LEU A 614 -3.85 19.65 -20.29
N ALA A 615 -4.68 19.08 -21.15
CA ALA A 615 -5.79 19.78 -21.78
C ALA A 615 -7.08 19.47 -20.98
N PRO A 616 -7.86 20.48 -20.55
CA PRO A 616 -9.21 20.21 -20.07
C PRO A 616 -10.02 19.57 -21.21
N VAL A 617 -10.77 18.51 -20.89
CA VAL A 617 -11.78 18.00 -21.81
C VAL A 617 -13.06 18.77 -21.51
N GLU A 618 -13.40 19.76 -22.33
CA GLU A 618 -14.77 20.27 -22.34
C GLU A 618 -15.68 19.14 -22.85
N PRO A 619 -16.77 18.79 -22.15
CA PRO A 619 -17.64 17.68 -22.53
C PRO A 619 -18.58 18.10 -23.68
N ASP A 620 -18.03 18.34 -24.87
CA ASP A 620 -18.71 18.60 -26.15
C ASP A 620 -20.01 19.44 -26.06
N GLY A 621 -20.00 20.45 -25.18
CA GLY A 621 -21.11 21.36 -24.96
C GLY A 621 -22.40 20.75 -24.36
N ARG A 622 -22.36 19.61 -23.64
CA ARG A 622 -23.55 19.03 -22.97
C ARG A 622 -23.28 18.54 -21.52
N PRO A 623 -24.20 18.82 -20.57
CA PRO A 623 -24.07 18.44 -19.17
C PRO A 623 -24.45 16.99 -18.86
#